data_AF-A0A1A0MN09-F1
#
_entry.id   AF-A0A1A0MN09-F1
#
_cell.length_a   1.000
_cell.length_b   1.000
_cell.length_c   1.000
_cell.angle_alpha   90.00
_cell.angle_beta   90.00
_cell.angle_gamma   90.00
#
_symmetry.space_group_name_H-M   'P 1'
#
loop_
_entity.id
_entity.type
_entity.pdbx_description
1 polymer ?
#
loop_
_entity_poly.entity_id
_entity_poly.type
_entity_poly.pdbx_seq_one_letter_code
_entity_poly.pdbx_strand_id
1 'polypeptide(L)'
;MAIRDAVQALGIQVRAGLHTGECEVRGDDIGGIGVHIGARVSALAAPSDVLVSSTLRDLVIGSGLEFEDRGTHNLKGVPGEWRIFAVA
;
A
#
# COMPACT_ATOMS: atom_id res chain seq x y z
N MET A 1 -5.75 -12.60 -2.65
CA MET A 1 -4.51 -11.83 -2.93
C MET A 1 -3.43 -12.77 -3.43
N ALA A 2 -3.29 -12.94 -4.75
CA ALA A 2 -2.57 -14.08 -5.33
C ALA A 2 -1.13 -14.26 -4.82
N ILE A 3 -0.31 -13.21 -4.77
CA ILE A 3 1.10 -13.32 -4.33
C ILE A 3 1.17 -13.72 -2.86
N ARG A 4 0.42 -13.05 -1.98
CA ARG A 4 0.34 -13.36 -0.54
C ARG A 4 -0.06 -14.81 -0.31
N ASP A 5 -1.10 -15.26 -1.01
CA ASP A 5 -1.66 -16.59 -0.84
C ASP A 5 -0.70 -17.67 -1.38
N ALA A 6 -0.01 -17.40 -2.50
CA ALA A 6 0.95 -18.31 -3.11
C ALA A 6 2.20 -18.55 -2.24
N VAL A 7 2.76 -17.49 -1.64
CA VAL A 7 3.95 -17.61 -0.79
C VAL A 7 3.64 -18.23 0.57
N GLN A 8 2.39 -18.12 1.04
CA GLN A 8 1.95 -18.78 2.27
C GLN A 8 2.05 -20.31 2.15
N ALA A 9 1.81 -20.88 0.96
CA ALA A 9 2.01 -22.31 0.71
C ALA A 9 3.46 -22.77 0.89
N LEU A 10 4.42 -21.83 0.86
CA LEU A 10 5.84 -22.07 1.12
C LEU A 10 6.23 -21.82 2.59
N GLY A 11 5.27 -21.52 3.47
CA GLY A 11 5.52 -21.13 4.86
C GLY A 11 6.09 -19.71 5.02
N ILE A 12 5.99 -18.88 3.97
CA ILE A 12 6.51 -17.51 3.95
C ILE A 12 5.35 -16.53 4.14
N GLN A 13 5.52 -15.55 5.02
CA GLN A 13 4.61 -14.42 5.14
C GLN A 13 5.22 -13.21 4.44
N VAL A 14 4.43 -12.58 3.57
CA VAL A 14 4.80 -11.31 2.94
C VAL A 14 3.85 -10.22 3.41
N ARG A 15 4.30 -8.98 3.30
CA ARG A 15 3.47 -7.81 3.51
C ARG A 15 3.56 -6.92 2.28
N ALA A 16 2.50 -6.16 1.99
CA ALA A 16 2.49 -5.25 0.88
C ALA A 16 1.83 -3.92 1.25
N GLY A 17 2.30 -2.85 0.61
CA GLY A 17 1.67 -1.54 0.68
C GLY A 17 1.54 -0.95 -0.72
N LEU A 18 0.36 -0.42 -1.04
CA LEU A 18 0.08 0.16 -2.34
C LEU A 18 -0.37 1.61 -2.20
N HIS A 19 0.09 2.44 -3.13
CA HIS A 19 -0.29 3.83 -3.26
C HIS A 19 -0.31 4.20 -4.74
N THR A 20 -1.20 5.13 -5.11
CA THR A 20 -1.22 5.75 -6.43
C THR A 20 -0.99 7.23 -6.28
N GLY A 21 -0.02 7.76 -7.01
CA GLY A 21 0.34 9.17 -7.02
C GLY A 21 1.35 9.46 -8.13
N GLU A 22 1.72 10.73 -8.28
CA GLU A 22 2.71 11.15 -9.26
C GLU A 22 4.09 10.57 -8.95
N CYS A 23 4.78 10.14 -10.00
CA CYS A 23 6.15 9.67 -9.96
C CYS A 23 6.88 10.00 -11.27
N GLU A 24 8.20 10.00 -11.20
CA GLU A 24 9.08 10.26 -12.34
C GLU A 24 9.81 8.97 -12.72
N VAL A 25 9.84 8.65 -14.01
CA VAL A 25 10.70 7.57 -14.52
C VAL A 25 12.12 8.11 -14.66
N ARG A 26 13.09 7.42 -14.05
CA ARG A 26 14.50 7.80 -13.99
C ARG A 26 15.36 6.66 -14.53
N GLY A 27 15.39 6.51 -15.85
CA GLY A 27 16.08 5.40 -16.50
C GLY A 27 15.36 4.09 -16.22
N ASP A 28 16.02 3.19 -15.48
CA ASP A 28 15.48 1.90 -15.02
C ASP A 28 14.83 1.97 -13.62
N ASP A 29 14.76 3.16 -13.03
CA ASP A 29 14.20 3.40 -11.69
C ASP A 29 13.00 4.36 -11.72
N ILE A 30 12.30 4.47 -10.58
CA ILE A 30 11.18 5.39 -10.38
C ILE A 30 11.43 6.24 -9.13
N GLY A 31 11.29 7.55 -9.27
CA GLY A 31 11.44 8.51 -8.17
C GLY A 31 10.15 9.28 -7.85
N GLY A 32 10.16 9.99 -6.72
CA GLY A 32 9.10 10.91 -6.33
C GLY A 32 8.41 10.54 -5.02
N ILE A 33 7.61 11.47 -4.51
CA ILE A 33 6.96 11.32 -3.21
C ILE A 33 5.97 10.14 -3.18
N GLY A 34 5.30 9.84 -4.30
CA GLY A 34 4.40 8.69 -4.42
C GLY A 34 5.09 7.36 -4.12
N VAL A 35 6.34 7.19 -4.57
CA VAL A 35 7.14 5.98 -4.30
C VAL A 35 7.41 5.85 -2.79
N HIS A 36 7.79 6.95 -2.16
CA HIS A 36 8.03 6.96 -0.71
C HIS A 36 6.75 6.68 0.08
N ILE A 37 5.60 7.22 -0.34
CA ILE A 37 4.31 6.92 0.30
C ILE A 37 4.02 5.42 0.23
N GLY A 38 4.11 4.80 -0.96
CA GLY A 38 3.90 3.36 -1.11
C GLY A 38 4.82 2.53 -0.20
N ALA A 39 6.11 2.90 -0.14
CA ALA A 39 7.06 2.24 0.76
C ALA A 39 6.69 2.40 2.25
N ARG A 40 6.17 3.56 2.67
CA ARG A 40 5.72 3.80 4.06
C ARG A 40 4.43 3.06 4.39
N VAL A 41 3.49 2.98 3.46
CA VAL A 41 2.28 2.13 3.61
C VAL A 41 2.70 0.67 3.78
N SER A 42 3.66 0.19 2.98
CA SER A 42 4.15 -1.19 3.09
C SER A 42 4.87 -1.46 4.41
N ALA A 43 5.52 -0.44 4.98
CA ALA A 43 6.22 -0.57 6.25
C ALA A 43 5.26 -0.68 7.45
N LEU A 44 4.03 -0.14 7.34
CA LEU A 44 2.98 -0.26 8.37
C LEU A 44 2.30 -1.63 8.36
N ALA A 45 2.37 -2.38 7.26
CA ALA A 45 1.70 -3.66 7.12
C ALA A 45 2.31 -4.74 8.06
N ALA A 46 1.43 -5.47 8.75
CA ALA A 46 1.78 -6.68 9.47
C ALA A 46 2.09 -7.83 8.50
N PRO A 47 2.65 -8.97 8.97
CA PRO A 47 2.76 -10.17 8.14
C PRO A 47 1.40 -10.57 7.56
N SER A 48 1.38 -10.86 6.26
CA SER A 48 0.17 -11.19 5.47
C SER A 48 -0.83 -10.03 5.25
N ASP A 49 -0.54 -8.81 5.72
CA ASP A 49 -1.36 -7.64 5.39
C ASP A 49 -1.04 -7.08 4.00
N VAL A 50 -2.09 -6.61 3.33
CA VAL A 50 -1.99 -5.74 2.15
C VAL A 50 -2.66 -4.43 2.50
N LEU A 51 -1.86 -3.38 2.72
CA LEU A 51 -2.35 -2.06 3.06
C LEU A 51 -2.37 -1.13 1.84
N VAL A 52 -3.31 -0.19 1.83
CA VAL A 52 -3.45 0.81 0.77
C VAL A 52 -3.72 2.20 1.35
N SER A 53 -3.28 3.24 0.64
CA SER A 53 -3.68 4.62 0.96
C SER A 53 -5.12 4.91 0.55
N SER A 54 -5.77 5.90 1.19
CA SER A 54 -7.09 6.43 0.76
C SER A 54 -7.18 6.74 -0.74
N THR A 55 -6.15 7.38 -1.32
CA THR A 55 -6.12 7.72 -2.75
C THR A 55 -6.32 6.51 -3.67
N LEU A 56 -5.71 5.37 -3.34
CA LEU A 56 -5.83 4.16 -4.14
C LEU A 56 -7.22 3.53 -3.98
N ARG A 57 -7.70 3.42 -2.74
CA ARG A 57 -9.06 2.95 -2.44
C ARG A 57 -10.10 3.73 -3.24
N ASP A 58 -9.98 5.05 -3.26
CA ASP A 58 -10.93 5.94 -3.94
C ASP A 58 -10.85 5.79 -5.47
N LEU A 59 -9.67 5.51 -6.01
CA LEU A 59 -9.48 5.26 -7.43
C LEU A 59 -10.16 3.97 -7.92
N VAL A 60 -10.34 2.97 -7.04
CA VAL A 60 -10.87 1.63 -7.41
C VAL A 60 -12.30 1.40 -6.94
N ILE A 61 -13.06 2.46 -6.65
CA ILE A 61 -14.49 2.36 -6.35
C ILE A 61 -15.20 1.60 -7.48
N GLY A 62 -16.02 0.61 -7.11
CA GLY A 62 -16.72 -0.27 -8.05
C GLY A 62 -15.95 -1.52 -8.49
N SER A 63 -14.71 -1.73 -8.02
CA SER A 63 -13.92 -2.93 -8.32
C SER A 63 -14.42 -4.21 -7.63
N GLY A 64 -15.29 -4.09 -6.63
CA GLY A 64 -15.71 -5.21 -5.77
C GLY A 64 -14.69 -5.58 -4.68
N LEU A 65 -13.58 -4.84 -4.56
CA LEU A 65 -12.67 -4.98 -3.43
C LEU A 65 -13.28 -4.37 -2.16
N GLU A 66 -13.12 -5.07 -1.05
CA GLU A 66 -13.51 -4.59 0.28
C GLU A 66 -12.29 -4.06 1.03
N PHE A 67 -12.53 -3.02 1.83
CA PHE A 67 -11.48 -2.30 2.54
C PHE A 67 -11.86 -2.10 4.00
N GLU A 68 -10.97 -2.49 4.90
CA GLU A 68 -11.08 -2.25 6.34
C GLU A 68 -10.24 -1.02 6.72
N ASP A 69 -10.82 -0.09 7.47
CA ASP A 69 -10.11 1.09 7.95
C ASP A 69 -9.09 0.72 9.04
N ARG A 70 -7.82 1.09 8.82
CA ARG A 70 -6.71 0.90 9.77
C ARG A 70 -6.27 2.24 10.40
N GLY A 71 -7.11 3.26 10.28
CA GLY A 71 -6.94 4.57 10.91
C GLY A 71 -5.98 5.48 10.16
N THR A 72 -5.64 6.58 10.84
CA THR A 72 -4.82 7.66 10.29
C THR A 72 -3.39 7.60 10.84
N HIS A 73 -2.40 7.81 9.96
CA HIS A 73 -0.98 7.68 10.25
C HIS A 73 -0.19 8.88 9.74
N ASN A 74 0.84 9.28 10.48
CA ASN A 74 1.86 10.19 9.99
C ASN A 74 2.98 9.38 9.34
N LEU A 75 3.23 9.59 8.04
CA LEU A 75 4.25 8.86 7.31
C LEU A 75 5.57 9.63 7.31
N LYS A 76 6.67 8.99 7.73
CA LYS A 76 7.99 9.64 7.83
C LYS A 76 8.40 10.28 6.50
N GLY A 77 8.58 11.60 6.51
CA GLY A 77 9.03 12.39 5.36
C GLY A 77 7.92 12.75 4.37
N VAL A 78 6.66 12.46 4.69
CA VAL A 78 5.49 12.82 3.88
C VAL A 78 4.65 13.82 4.67
N PRO A 79 4.31 14.98 4.11
CA PRO A 79 3.43 15.93 4.78
C PRO A 79 2.02 15.38 5.00
N GLY A 80 1.39 15.82 6.10
CA GLY A 80 -0.01 15.54 6.40
C GLY A 80 -0.28 14.18 7.02
N GLU A 81 -1.55 13.96 7.28
CA GLU A 81 -2.10 12.74 7.86
C GLU A 81 -2.69 11.83 6.80
N TRP A 82 -2.40 10.54 6.88
CA TRP A 82 -2.71 9.56 5.84
C TRP A 82 -3.59 8.45 6.39
N ARG A 83 -4.81 8.33 5.87
CA ARG A 83 -5.71 7.23 6.23
C ARG A 83 -5.35 5.97 5.43
N ILE A 84 -5.18 4.87 6.15
CA ILE A 84 -4.71 3.60 5.62
C ILE A 84 -5.81 2.55 5.74
N PHE A 85 -5.90 1.68 4.74
CA PHE A 85 -6.90 0.62 4.68
C PHE A 85 -6.22 -0.72 4.45
N ALA A 86 -6.74 -1.79 5.03
CA ALA A 86 -6.40 -3.15 4.62
C ALA A 86 -7.38 -3.63 3.56
N VAL A 87 -6.88 -4.39 2.58
CA VAL A 87 -7.75 -5.10 1.63
C VAL A 87 -8.15 -6.44 2.25
N ALA A 88 -9.45 -6.74 2.24
CA ALA A 88 -9.99 -8.01 2.71
C ALA A 88 -9.66 -9.17 1.76
#